data_AF-A0A2D6NVP3-F1
#
_entry.id   AF-A0A2D6NVP3-F1
#
_cell.length_a   1.000
_cell.length_b   1.000
_cell.length_c   1.000
_cell.angle_alpha   90.00
_cell.angle_beta   90.00
_cell.angle_gamma   90.00
#
_symmetry.space_group_name_H-M   'P 1'
#
loop_
_entity.id
_entity.type
_entity.pdbx_description
1 polymer ?
#
loop_
_entity_poly.entity_id
_entity_poly.type
_entity_poly.pdbx_seq_one_letter_code
_entity_poly.pdbx_strand_id
1 'polypeptide(L)' 'MAKQCTICGKGSYMATKRKLLRGNYNPTVKKRKYPNLQKKAIDGKRVLVCASCIKAGKTIS' A
#
# COMPACT_ATOMS: atom_id res chain seq x y z
N MET A 1 14.88 6.46 -4.48
CA MET A 1 14.29 5.75 -3.32
C MET A 1 12.90 5.25 -3.69
N ALA A 2 12.60 3.95 -3.53
CA ALA A 2 11.28 3.43 -3.86
C ALA A 2 10.22 3.93 -2.86
N LYS A 3 9.02 4.33 -3.32
CA LYS A 3 7.89 4.70 -2.44
C LYS A 3 7.33 3.45 -1.77
N GLN A 4 7.93 3.04 -0.68
CA GLN A 4 7.59 1.84 0.08
C GLN A 4 7.47 2.18 1.58
N CYS A 5 6.71 1.36 2.30
CA CYS A 5 6.66 1.42 3.76
C CYS A 5 8.00 0.97 4.34
N THR A 6 8.62 1.79 5.20
CA THR A 6 9.90 1.46 5.83
C THR A 6 9.80 0.31 6.84
N ILE A 7 8.62 0.05 7.39
CA ILE A 7 8.40 -0.96 8.45
C ILE A 7 8.10 -2.35 7.88
N CYS A 8 7.32 -2.44 6.80
CA CYS A 8 6.86 -3.72 6.25
C CYS A 8 7.18 -3.91 4.76
N GLY A 9 7.92 -3.00 4.14
CA GLY A 9 8.30 -3.07 2.73
C GLY A 9 7.14 -2.90 1.73
N LYS A 10 5.89 -2.71 2.19
CA LYS A 10 4.72 -2.59 1.31
C LYS A 10 4.94 -1.50 0.26
N GLY A 11 5.00 -1.91 -1.00
CA GLY A 11 5.10 -1.06 -2.17
C GLY A 11 3.87 -1.15 -3.06
N SER A 12 3.93 -0.46 -4.21
CA SER A 12 2.91 -0.60 -5.23
C SER A 12 3.00 -1.97 -5.90
N TYR A 13 1.85 -2.55 -6.25
CA TYR A 13 1.78 -3.80 -7.02
C TYR A 13 0.80 -3.67 -8.18
N MET A 14 0.92 -4.54 -9.18
CA MET A 14 0.00 -4.60 -10.31
C MET A 14 -1.17 -5.52 -9.97
N ALA A 15 -2.40 -5.02 -10.11
CA ALA A 15 -3.61 -5.81 -9.88
C ALA A 15 -4.51 -5.77 -11.12
N THR A 16 -5.11 -6.90 -11.47
CA THR A 16 -6.09 -6.96 -12.56
C THR A 16 -7.44 -6.42 -12.07
N LYS A 17 -7.98 -5.42 -12.77
CA LYS A 17 -9.33 -4.92 -12.53
C LYS A 17 -10.32 -5.95 -13.05
N ARG A 18 -11.36 -6.26 -12.25
CA ARG A 18 -12.48 -7.11 -12.67
C ARG A 18 -13.73 -6.26 -12.88
N LYS A 19 -14.54 -6.61 -13.89
CA LYS A 19 -15.85 -5.99 -14.16
C LYS A 19 -16.90 -7.10 -14.22
N LEU A 20 -18.05 -6.87 -13.59
CA LEU A 20 -19.19 -7.78 -13.69
C LEU A 20 -19.79 -7.68 -15.09
N LEU A 21 -19.79 -8.78 -15.83
CA LEU A 21 -20.37 -8.90 -17.16
C LEU A 21 -21.08 -10.25 -17.25
N ARG A 22 -22.35 -10.25 -17.67
CA ARG A 22 -23.18 -11.46 -17.87
C ARG A 22 -23.11 -12.44 -16.68
N GLY A 23 -23.21 -11.90 -15.45
CA GLY A 23 -23.20 -12.70 -14.21
C GLY A 23 -21.83 -13.03 -13.61
N ASN A 24 -20.72 -12.77 -14.33
CA ASN A 24 -19.37 -13.15 -13.87
C ASN A 24 -18.39 -11.96 -13.81
N TYR A 25 -17.46 -11.99 -12.84
CA TYR A 25 -16.41 -10.98 -12.70
C TYR A 25 -15.22 -11.27 -13.63
N ASN A 26 -15.25 -10.66 -14.81
CA ASN A 26 -14.25 -10.90 -15.85
C ASN A 26 -13.03 -9.98 -15.66
N PRO A 27 -11.79 -10.50 -15.77
CA PRO A 27 -10.58 -9.68 -15.76
C PRO A 27 -10.55 -8.76 -16.98
N THR A 28 -10.12 -7.52 -16.77
CA THR A 28 -10.06 -6.48 -17.82
C THR A 28 -8.63 -5.97 -17.96
N VAL A 29 -8.34 -4.77 -17.46
CA VAL A 29 -7.01 -4.14 -17.54
C VAL A 29 -6.23 -4.34 -16.24
N LYS A 30 -4.90 -4.46 -16.36
CA LYS A 30 -4.01 -4.38 -15.20
C LYS A 30 -3.85 -2.92 -14.78
N LYS A 31 -4.07 -2.62 -13.50
CA LYS A 31 -3.88 -1.29 -12.91
C LYS A 31 -2.93 -1.38 -11.72
N ARG A 32 -2.02 -0.41 -11.60
CA ARG A 32 -1.16 -0.29 -10.42
C ARG A 32 -2.00 0.13 -9.21
N LYS A 33 -1.82 -0.57 -8.10
CA LYS A 33 -2.39 -0.24 -6.79
C LYS A 33 -1.28 0.29 -5.90
N TYR A 34 -1.53 1.43 -5.27
CA TYR A 34 -0.59 2.07 -4.35
C TYR A 34 -1.04 1.83 -2.91
N PRO A 35 -0.13 1.48 -1.99
CA PRO A 35 -0.43 1.46 -0.57
C PRO A 35 -0.68 2.89 -0.07
N ASN A 36 -1.56 3.03 0.92
CA ASN A 36 -1.78 4.31 1.60
C ASN A 36 -0.57 4.62 2.50
N LEU A 37 0.46 5.24 1.93
CA LEU A 37 1.68 5.65 2.61
C LEU A 37 1.52 7.07 3.17
N GLN A 38 1.93 7.24 4.42
CA GLN A 38 1.88 8.49 5.17
C GLN A 38 3.29 8.85 5.65
N LYS A 39 3.62 10.14 5.65
CA LYS A 39 4.90 10.64 6.18
C LYS A 39 4.74 10.85 7.69
N LYS A 40 5.45 10.07 8.50
CA LYS A 40 5.43 10.19 9.97
C LYS A 40 6.84 10.42 10.52
N ALA A 41 6.96 11.15 11.62
CA ALA A 41 8.19 11.20 12.39
C ALA A 41 8.23 9.97 13.31
N ILE A 42 9.31 9.19 13.21
CA ILE A 42 9.64 8.08 14.11
C ILE A 42 11.10 8.28 14.49
N ASP A 43 11.39 8.33 15.79
CA ASP A 43 12.75 8.49 16.35
C ASP A 43 13.51 9.69 15.76
N GLY A 44 12.82 10.82 15.65
CA GLY A 44 13.38 12.07 15.10
C GLY A 44 13.56 12.09 13.57
N LYS A 45 13.30 10.98 12.86
CA LYS A 45 13.41 10.88 11.40
C LYS A 45 12.05 10.83 10.73
N ARG A 46 11.92 11.52 9.59
CA ARG A 46 10.70 11.44 8.76
C ARG A 46 10.77 10.22 7.85
N VAL A 47 9.87 9.28 8.04
CA VAL A 47 9.79 8.03 7.28
C VAL A 47 8.42 7.84 6.65
N LEU A 48 8.35 7.04 5.57
CA LEU A 48 7.10 6.65 4.92
C LEU A 48 6.57 5.37 5.56
N VAL A 49 5.36 5.43 6.11
CA VAL A 49 4.72 4.30 6.79
C VAL A 49 3.32 4.09 6.23
N CYS A 50 2.93 2.83 6.00
CA CYS A 50 1.58 2.54 5.52
C CYS A 50 0.53 2.66 6.64
N ALA A 51 -0.68 3.04 6.26
CA ALA A 51 -1.80 3.19 7.19
C ALA A 51 -2.07 1.92 8.02
N SER A 52 -1.83 0.72 7.47
CA SER A 52 -1.99 -0.53 8.24
C SER A 52 -0.97 -0.66 9.37
N CYS A 53 0.28 -0.23 9.16
CA CYS A 53 1.31 -0.26 10.22
C CYS A 53 1.02 0.79 11.29
N ILE A 54 0.54 1.97 10.89
CA ILE A 54 0.12 3.02 11.82
C ILE A 54 -1.04 2.51 12.69
N LYS A 55 -2.08 1.93 12.07
CA LYS A 55 -3.23 1.38 12.79
C LYS A 55 -2.84 0.24 13.73
N ALA A 56 -1.89 -0.60 13.32
CA ALA A 56 -1.42 -1.72 14.12
C ALA A 56 -0.47 -1.32 15.25
N GLY A 57 -0.18 -0.02 15.46
CA GLY A 57 0.77 0.42 16.48
C GLY A 57 2.20 -0.06 16.24
N LYS A 58 2.53 -0.45 15.01
CA LYS A 58 3.91 -0.80 14.62
C LYS A 58 4.69 0.50 14.48
N THR A 59 5.03 1.10 15.61
CA THR A 59 6.05 2.13 15.72
C THR A 59 7.31 1.42 16.18
N ILE A 60 8.40 1.65 15.45
CA ILE A 60 9.71 1.09 15.76
C ILE A 60 10.03 1.46 17.22
N SER A 61 10.30 0.43 18.03
CA SER A 61 10.93 0.53 19.35
C SER A 61 12.43 0.45 19.18
#